data_AF-A0A5J4PAH2-F1
#
_entry.id   AF-A0A5J4PAH2-F1
#
_cell.length_a   1.000
_cell.length_b   1.000
_cell.length_c   1.000
_cell.angle_alpha   90.00
_cell.angle_beta   90.00
_cell.angle_gamma   90.00
#
_symmetry.space_group_name_H-M   'P 1'
#
loop_
_entity.id
_entity.type
_entity.pdbx_description
1 polymer ?
#
loop_
_entity_poly.entity_id
_entity_poly.type
_entity_poly.pdbx_seq_one_letter_code
_entity_poly.pdbx_strand_id
1 'polypeptide(L)'
;MVAKIVQGRGFRGVINYVLDKNKAQLLYAEGVRLKDKDSITHSFITQNQMNPKITKPVAHISLDFSMQDKERLTDKVMVGIALEYMQKMGYENTQYIIARHHDTDHPHVHLVINRIDNDGKRITDQNEKFRSTKVCMELTKKEVEDGRNPYYFYLLPPAKYSSRLVGHKYHSVSRA
;
A
#
# COMPACT_ATOMS: atom_id res chain seq x y z
N MET A 1 -1.04 3.03 -9.87
CA MET A 1 -0.95 1.98 -8.83
C MET A 1 -2.22 1.16 -8.84
N VAL A 2 -2.14 -0.14 -8.58
CA VAL A 2 -3.29 -1.06 -8.41
C VAL A 2 -3.18 -1.73 -7.05
N ALA A 3 -4.31 -2.08 -6.44
CA ALA A 3 -4.32 -2.81 -5.19
C ALA A 3 -5.08 -4.14 -5.32
N LYS A 4 -4.54 -5.20 -4.71
CA LYS A 4 -5.21 -6.50 -4.61
C LYS A 4 -5.44 -6.85 -3.15
N ILE A 5 -6.69 -7.17 -2.81
CA ILE A 5 -7.09 -7.47 -1.44
C ILE A 5 -7.44 -8.96 -1.30
N VAL A 6 -6.82 -9.61 -0.33
CA VAL A 6 -7.07 -11.00 0.08
C VAL A 6 -7.46 -11.02 1.55
N GLN A 7 -8.54 -11.74 1.86
CA GLN A 7 -8.97 -11.97 3.23
C GLN A 7 -8.48 -13.33 3.72
N GLY A 8 -7.94 -13.39 4.93
CA GLY A 8 -7.37 -14.61 5.50
C GLY A 8 -7.98 -14.97 6.85
N ARG A 9 -7.92 -16.28 7.19
CA ARG A 9 -8.43 -16.83 8.47
C ARG A 9 -7.40 -16.79 9.61
N GLY A 10 -6.13 -16.51 9.32
CA GLY A 10 -5.09 -16.51 10.33
C GLY A 10 -3.79 -15.84 9.86
N PHE A 11 -3.03 -15.32 10.81
CA PHE A 11 -1.87 -14.47 10.53
C PHE A 11 -0.59 -15.26 10.23
N ARG A 12 -0.38 -16.44 10.83
CA ARG A 12 0.88 -17.19 10.70
C ARG A 12 1.32 -17.40 9.24
N GLY A 13 0.40 -17.84 8.39
CA GLY A 13 0.69 -18.10 6.98
C GLY A 13 1.07 -16.82 6.22
N VAL A 14 0.28 -15.75 6.35
CA VAL A 14 0.55 -14.48 5.67
C VAL A 14 1.82 -13.81 6.19
N ILE A 15 2.10 -13.85 7.50
CA ILE A 15 3.33 -13.27 8.07
C ILE A 15 4.57 -14.02 7.58
N ASN A 16 4.50 -15.36 7.51
CA ASN A 16 5.60 -16.15 6.97
C ASN A 16 5.89 -15.83 5.51
N TYR A 17 4.83 -15.70 4.70
CA TYR A 17 4.91 -15.33 3.29
C TYR A 17 5.45 -13.90 3.10
N VAL A 18 4.84 -12.92 3.78
CA VAL A 18 5.18 -11.50 3.61
C VAL A 18 6.58 -11.15 4.13
N LEU A 19 7.07 -11.85 5.16
CA LEU A 19 8.39 -11.60 5.74
C LEU A 19 9.44 -12.65 5.32
N ASP A 20 9.29 -13.28 4.15
CA ASP A 20 10.32 -14.20 3.65
C ASP A 20 11.68 -13.49 3.49
N LYS A 21 12.70 -13.96 4.23
CA LYS A 21 13.98 -13.26 4.42
C LYS A 21 14.76 -13.07 3.13
N ASN A 22 14.50 -13.90 2.12
CA ASN A 22 15.22 -13.86 0.84
C ASN A 22 14.65 -12.83 -0.15
N LYS A 23 13.43 -12.34 0.11
CA LYS A 23 12.64 -11.58 -0.86
C LYS A 23 12.00 -10.33 -0.27
N ALA A 24 12.00 -10.19 1.06
CA ALA A 24 11.23 -9.18 1.75
C ALA A 24 12.07 -8.29 2.68
N GLN A 25 11.69 -7.02 2.71
CA GLN A 25 12.17 -6.04 3.69
C GLN A 25 10.97 -5.48 4.45
N LEU A 26 10.96 -5.60 5.78
CA LEU A 26 9.97 -4.93 6.63
C LEU A 26 10.29 -3.43 6.64
N LEU A 27 9.35 -2.61 6.15
CA LEU A 27 9.53 -1.16 6.05
C LEU A 27 8.89 -0.39 7.19
N TYR A 28 7.75 -0.86 7.69
CA TYR A 28 7.00 -0.21 8.76
C TYR A 28 6.13 -1.21 9.53
N ALA A 29 5.85 -0.91 10.79
CA ALA A 29 4.96 -1.70 11.62
C ALA A 29 4.28 -0.85 12.69
N GLU A 30 3.04 -1.16 13.00
CA GLU A 30 2.24 -0.48 14.02
C GLU A 30 1.60 -1.51 14.97
N GLY A 31 1.67 -1.26 16.27
CA GLY A 31 1.01 -2.09 17.30
C GLY A 31 1.52 -3.53 17.46
N VAL A 32 2.65 -3.91 16.86
CA VAL A 32 3.19 -5.29 16.90
C VAL A 32 4.61 -5.36 17.47
N ARG A 33 4.96 -6.51 18.07
CA ARG A 33 6.30 -6.76 18.65
C ARG A 33 7.26 -7.33 17.59
N LEU A 34 8.33 -6.58 17.28
CA LEU A 34 9.26 -6.87 16.16
C LEU A 34 10.46 -7.77 16.48
N LYS A 35 10.34 -8.70 17.44
CA LYS A 35 11.45 -9.60 17.79
C LYS A 35 11.77 -10.61 16.68
N ASP A 36 10.72 -11.28 16.19
CA ASP A 36 10.78 -12.34 15.18
C ASP A 36 9.37 -12.55 14.58
N LYS A 37 9.25 -13.42 13.57
CA LYS A 37 7.97 -13.70 12.90
C LYS A 37 6.91 -14.26 13.85
N ASP A 38 7.32 -15.04 14.84
CA ASP A 38 6.40 -15.62 15.83
C ASP A 38 5.86 -14.52 16.75
N SER A 39 6.71 -13.62 17.23
CA SER A 39 6.34 -12.45 18.03
C SER A 39 5.34 -11.55 17.29
N ILE A 40 5.59 -11.26 16.01
CA ILE A 40 4.66 -10.48 15.17
C ILE A 40 3.33 -11.21 15.04
N THR A 41 3.37 -12.52 14.73
CA THR A 41 2.17 -13.35 14.60
C THR A 41 1.35 -13.37 15.90
N HIS A 42 2.00 -13.48 17.05
CA HIS A 42 1.34 -13.46 18.35
C HIS A 42 0.68 -12.11 18.63
N SER A 43 1.33 -10.97 18.31
CA SER A 43 0.71 -9.65 18.46
C SER A 43 -0.62 -9.56 17.72
N PHE A 44 -0.66 -10.01 16.45
CA PHE A 44 -1.89 -10.05 15.65
C PHE A 44 -2.96 -10.98 16.23
N ILE A 45 -2.57 -12.17 16.68
CA ILE A 45 -3.50 -13.14 17.28
C ILE A 45 -4.10 -12.59 18.58
N THR A 46 -3.30 -11.92 19.42
CA THR A 46 -3.77 -11.33 20.68
C THR A 46 -4.87 -10.29 20.43
N GLN A 47 -4.70 -9.36 19.48
CA GLN A 47 -5.77 -8.41 19.15
C GLN A 47 -6.99 -9.12 18.55
N ASN A 48 -6.79 -10.15 17.72
CA ASN A 48 -7.91 -10.92 17.17
C ASN A 48 -8.80 -11.58 18.25
N GLN A 49 -8.25 -11.89 19.42
CA GLN A 49 -9.02 -12.45 20.54
C GLN A 49 -10.02 -11.47 21.15
N MET A 50 -9.92 -10.16 20.85
CA MET A 50 -10.92 -9.17 21.29
C MET A 50 -12.28 -9.40 20.60
N ASN A 51 -12.31 -10.08 19.45
CA ASN A 51 -13.55 -10.41 18.75
C ASN A 51 -13.49 -11.79 18.07
N PRO A 52 -13.64 -12.89 18.85
CA PRO A 52 -13.46 -14.25 18.35
C PRO A 52 -14.55 -14.69 17.35
N LYS A 53 -15.62 -13.90 17.18
CA LYS A 53 -16.70 -14.16 16.20
C LYS A 53 -16.24 -13.93 14.76
N ILE A 54 -15.16 -13.17 14.55
CA ILE A 54 -14.67 -12.83 13.20
C ILE A 54 -13.77 -13.95 12.66
N THR A 55 -14.26 -14.68 11.65
CA THR A 55 -13.55 -15.84 11.08
C THR A 55 -12.49 -15.49 10.03
N LYS A 56 -12.46 -14.22 9.57
CA LYS A 56 -11.48 -13.71 8.60
C LYS A 56 -10.89 -12.38 9.06
N PRO A 57 -10.00 -12.39 10.08
CA PRO A 57 -9.46 -11.17 10.66
C PRO A 57 -8.33 -10.55 9.83
N VAL A 58 -7.76 -11.27 8.86
CA VAL A 58 -6.65 -10.77 8.06
C VAL A 58 -7.17 -9.97 6.88
N ALA A 59 -6.64 -8.77 6.68
CA ALA A 59 -6.62 -8.08 5.38
C ALA A 59 -5.17 -8.07 4.87
N HIS A 60 -4.91 -8.81 3.79
CA HIS A 60 -3.65 -8.79 3.07
C HIS A 60 -3.83 -8.00 1.78
N ILE A 61 -3.12 -6.89 1.64
CA ILE A 61 -3.24 -5.99 0.49
C ILE A 61 -1.88 -5.89 -0.19
N SER A 62 -1.78 -6.19 -1.49
CA SER A 62 -0.63 -5.72 -2.28
C SER A 62 -0.96 -4.36 -2.88
N LEU A 63 -0.01 -3.42 -2.81
CA LEU A 63 -0.01 -2.21 -3.62
C LEU A 63 1.07 -2.36 -4.69
N ASP A 64 0.61 -2.46 -5.93
CA ASP A 64 1.42 -2.74 -7.11
C ASP A 64 1.62 -1.44 -7.90
N PHE A 65 2.88 -1.05 -8.08
CA PHE A 65 3.26 0.19 -8.75
C PHE A 65 3.69 -0.04 -10.20
N SER A 66 3.63 1.03 -11.01
CA SER A 66 4.09 0.96 -12.40
C SER A 66 5.60 0.81 -12.45
N MET A 67 6.10 0.04 -13.42
CA MET A 67 7.54 -0.03 -13.71
C MET A 67 8.15 1.33 -14.05
N GLN A 68 7.36 2.22 -14.67
CA GLN A 68 7.78 3.58 -15.01
C GLN A 68 8.07 4.43 -13.76
N ASP A 69 7.56 4.03 -12.60
CA ASP A 69 7.74 4.72 -11.33
C ASP A 69 8.91 4.15 -10.51
N LYS A 70 9.60 3.11 -11.00
CA LYS A 70 10.58 2.36 -10.20
C LYS A 70 11.67 3.22 -9.59
N GLU A 71 12.24 4.17 -10.35
CA GLU A 71 13.36 5.01 -9.90
C GLU A 71 12.97 5.98 -8.76
N ARG A 72 11.70 6.36 -8.68
CA ARG A 72 11.18 7.29 -7.66
C ARG A 72 10.64 6.58 -6.41
N LEU A 73 10.42 5.27 -6.47
CA LEU A 73 9.83 4.47 -5.39
C LEU A 73 10.90 4.01 -4.39
N THR A 74 11.43 4.98 -3.66
CA THR A 74 12.18 4.73 -2.42
C THR A 74 11.27 4.12 -1.36
N ASP A 75 11.84 3.39 -0.39
CA ASP A 75 11.09 2.78 0.71
C ASP A 75 10.24 3.81 1.46
N LYS A 76 10.78 5.01 1.70
CA LYS A 76 10.07 6.12 2.36
C LYS A 76 8.84 6.56 1.56
N VAL A 77 8.97 6.67 0.23
CA VAL A 77 7.84 7.02 -0.65
C VAL A 77 6.78 5.93 -0.63
N MET A 78 7.19 4.66 -0.74
CA MET A 78 6.26 3.53 -0.72
C MET A 78 5.51 3.42 0.61
N VAL A 79 6.19 3.62 1.74
CA VAL A 79 5.56 3.68 3.08
C VAL A 79 4.58 4.86 3.15
N GLY A 80 4.96 6.05 2.69
CA GLY A 80 4.07 7.21 2.69
C GLY A 80 2.78 6.98 1.91
N ILE A 81 2.87 6.42 0.70
CA ILE A 81 1.70 6.07 -0.13
C ILE A 81 0.86 4.99 0.55
N ALA A 82 1.49 3.98 1.15
CA ALA A 82 0.79 2.90 1.85
C ALA A 82 0.04 3.41 3.10
N LEU A 83 0.64 4.31 3.89
CA LEU A 83 -0.02 4.94 5.05
C LEU A 83 -1.21 5.80 4.60
N GLU A 84 -1.05 6.63 3.57
CA GLU A 84 -2.15 7.45 3.03
C GLU A 84 -3.29 6.58 2.46
N TYR A 85 -2.94 5.48 1.78
CA TYR A 85 -3.89 4.47 1.33
C TYR A 85 -4.67 3.86 2.51
N MET A 86 -3.97 3.44 3.57
CA MET A 86 -4.60 2.85 4.76
C MET A 86 -5.53 3.83 5.47
N GLN A 87 -5.11 5.09 5.61
CA GLN A 87 -5.95 6.16 6.17
C GLN A 87 -7.25 6.32 5.38
N LYS A 88 -7.17 6.49 4.05
CA LYS A 88 -8.35 6.62 3.18
C LYS A 88 -9.24 5.36 3.19
N MET A 89 -8.65 4.20 3.44
CA MET A 89 -9.38 2.92 3.57
C MET A 89 -9.97 2.69 4.96
N GLY A 90 -9.61 3.49 5.97
CA GLY A 90 -10.08 3.35 7.35
C GLY A 90 -9.34 2.27 8.16
N TYR A 91 -8.05 2.06 7.86
CA TYR A 91 -7.16 1.09 8.52
C TYR A 91 -6.17 1.73 9.50
N GLU A 92 -6.47 2.91 10.03
CA GLU A 92 -5.55 3.64 10.92
C GLU A 92 -5.56 3.13 12.38
N ASN A 93 -6.73 2.71 12.89
CA ASN A 93 -6.90 2.31 14.30
C ASN A 93 -6.68 0.80 14.52
N THR A 94 -5.60 0.23 14.02
CA THR A 94 -5.36 -1.23 14.13
C THR A 94 -3.89 -1.61 13.99
N GLN A 95 -3.56 -2.86 14.28
CA GLN A 95 -2.23 -3.42 13.98
C GLN A 95 -2.04 -3.62 12.49
N TYR A 96 -0.86 -3.26 12.00
CA TYR A 96 -0.44 -3.58 10.63
C TYR A 96 1.08 -3.65 10.48
N ILE A 97 1.51 -4.29 9.39
CA ILE A 97 2.89 -4.22 8.89
C ILE A 97 2.90 -3.88 7.40
N ILE A 98 3.97 -3.21 6.96
CA ILE A 98 4.25 -2.88 5.57
C ILE A 98 5.58 -3.53 5.22
N ALA A 99 5.58 -4.44 4.25
CA ALA A 99 6.81 -5.06 3.75
C ALA A 99 6.92 -4.88 2.24
N ARG A 100 8.12 -4.61 1.75
CA ARG A 100 8.44 -4.56 0.33
C ARG A 100 8.96 -5.92 -0.10
N HIS A 101 8.52 -6.39 -1.27
CA HIS A 101 9.06 -7.57 -1.92
C HIS A 101 9.92 -7.17 -3.12
N HIS A 102 10.97 -7.94 -3.40
CA HIS A 102 11.92 -7.75 -4.51
C HIS A 102 11.96 -8.95 -5.46
N ASP A 103 10.92 -9.78 -5.44
CA ASP A 103 10.84 -11.04 -6.17
C ASP A 103 10.29 -10.92 -7.59
N THR A 104 9.82 -9.72 -7.97
CA THR A 104 9.39 -9.38 -9.33
C THR A 104 9.97 -8.03 -9.75
N ASP A 105 9.96 -7.75 -11.06
CA ASP A 105 10.44 -6.46 -11.57
C ASP A 105 9.58 -5.30 -11.10
N HIS A 106 8.27 -5.53 -10.96
CA HIS A 106 7.27 -4.56 -10.55
C HIS A 106 7.45 -4.18 -9.08
N PRO A 107 7.69 -2.90 -8.76
CA PRO A 107 7.77 -2.46 -7.37
C PRO A 107 6.41 -2.68 -6.67
N HIS A 108 6.42 -3.32 -5.51
CA HIS A 108 5.20 -3.54 -4.74
C HIS A 108 5.48 -3.65 -3.24
N VAL A 109 4.46 -3.32 -2.44
CA VAL A 109 4.45 -3.56 -0.99
C VAL A 109 3.25 -4.41 -0.60
N HIS A 110 3.43 -5.20 0.44
CA HIS A 110 2.39 -5.95 1.12
C HIS A 110 2.04 -5.30 2.45
N LEU A 111 0.75 -5.06 2.63
CA LEU A 111 0.14 -4.64 3.88
C LEU A 111 -0.51 -5.86 4.50
N VAL A 112 -0.14 -6.18 5.74
CA VAL A 112 -0.87 -7.17 6.55
C VAL A 112 -1.52 -6.41 7.68
N ILE A 113 -2.85 -6.40 7.70
CA ILE A 113 -3.65 -5.55 8.58
C ILE A 113 -4.61 -6.43 9.38
N ASN A 114 -4.80 -6.09 10.65
CA ASN A 114 -5.85 -6.68 11.47
C ASN A 114 -7.18 -5.99 11.24
N ARG A 115 -8.22 -6.75 10.92
CA ARG A 115 -9.59 -6.23 10.76
C ARG A 115 -10.30 -6.03 12.09
N ILE A 116 -9.69 -6.41 13.20
CA ILE A 116 -10.18 -6.05 14.52
C ILE A 116 -9.37 -4.85 14.97
N ASP A 117 -10.05 -3.73 15.15
CA ASP A 117 -9.44 -2.47 15.57
C ASP A 117 -9.02 -2.51 17.05
N ASN A 118 -8.40 -1.43 17.51
CA ASN A 118 -7.94 -1.32 18.90
C ASN A 118 -9.09 -1.26 19.92
N ASP A 119 -10.34 -1.12 19.47
CA ASP A 119 -11.56 -1.14 20.29
C ASP A 119 -12.27 -2.51 20.25
N GLY A 120 -11.69 -3.51 19.56
CA GLY A 120 -12.27 -4.85 19.41
C GLY A 120 -13.40 -4.92 18.38
N LYS A 121 -13.64 -3.86 17.61
CA LYS A 121 -14.67 -3.81 16.56
C LYS A 121 -14.08 -4.24 15.22
N ARG A 122 -14.95 -4.79 14.37
CA ARG A 122 -14.56 -5.19 13.02
C ARG A 122 -14.52 -3.97 12.10
N ILE A 123 -13.38 -3.73 11.48
CA ILE A 123 -13.22 -2.80 10.36
C ILE A 123 -13.97 -3.35 9.15
N THR A 124 -14.89 -2.55 8.61
CA THR A 124 -15.81 -2.93 7.54
C THR A 124 -15.09 -3.32 6.25
N ASP A 125 -15.51 -4.43 5.64
CA ASP A 125 -15.09 -4.88 4.31
C ASP A 125 -16.16 -4.57 3.24
N GLN A 126 -17.17 -3.77 3.57
CA GLN A 126 -18.23 -3.43 2.63
C GLN A 126 -17.68 -2.60 1.47
N ASN A 127 -17.99 -3.04 0.24
CA ASN A 127 -17.54 -2.42 -1.01
C ASN A 127 -16.02 -2.15 -1.05
N GLU A 128 -15.23 -2.94 -0.33
CA GLU A 128 -13.83 -2.66 -0.09
C GLU A 128 -13.00 -2.59 -1.38
N LYS A 129 -13.25 -3.52 -2.32
CA LYS A 129 -12.58 -3.50 -3.63
C LYS A 129 -12.89 -2.23 -4.42
N PHE A 130 -14.14 -1.76 -4.40
CA PHE A 130 -14.55 -0.54 -5.08
C PHE A 130 -13.90 0.70 -4.44
N ARG A 131 -13.94 0.79 -3.10
CA ARG A 131 -13.26 1.85 -2.34
C ARG A 131 -11.77 1.87 -2.62
N SER A 132 -11.13 0.71 -2.59
CA SER A 132 -9.71 0.52 -2.89
C SER A 132 -9.34 1.03 -4.28
N THR A 133 -10.11 0.66 -5.32
CA THR A 133 -9.88 1.16 -6.68
C THR A 133 -9.96 2.68 -6.73
N LYS A 134 -10.98 3.27 -6.11
CA LYS A 134 -11.14 4.74 -6.06
C LYS A 134 -9.95 5.41 -5.37
N VAL A 135 -9.51 4.90 -4.22
CA VAL A 135 -8.34 5.42 -3.49
C VAL A 135 -7.06 5.28 -4.33
N CYS A 136 -6.85 4.16 -5.01
CA CYS A 136 -5.69 3.98 -5.90
C CYS A 136 -5.68 5.02 -7.03
N MET A 137 -6.84 5.31 -7.63
CA MET A 137 -6.97 6.33 -8.66
C MET A 137 -6.70 7.74 -8.11
N GLU A 138 -7.21 8.07 -6.93
CA GLU A 138 -6.97 9.36 -6.27
C GLU A 138 -5.48 9.57 -5.96
N LEU A 139 -4.84 8.59 -5.31
CA LEU A 139 -3.42 8.68 -4.96
C LEU A 139 -2.55 8.76 -6.21
N THR A 140 -2.89 7.99 -7.25
CA THR A 140 -2.14 8.06 -8.51
C THR A 140 -2.26 9.44 -9.17
N LYS A 141 -3.44 10.09 -9.13
CA LYS A 141 -3.61 11.46 -9.65
C LYS A 141 -2.83 12.49 -8.84
N LYS A 142 -2.88 12.39 -7.51
CA LYS A 142 -2.15 13.30 -6.60
C LYS A 142 -0.65 13.28 -6.87
N GLU A 143 -0.07 12.09 -7.06
CA GLU A 143 1.35 11.95 -7.40
C GLU A 143 1.73 12.68 -8.70
N VAL A 144 0.80 12.81 -9.65
CA VAL A 144 1.00 13.54 -10.91
C VAL A 144 0.90 15.04 -10.69
N GLU A 145 -0.13 15.48 -9.96
CA GLU A 145 -0.37 16.89 -9.65
C GLU A 145 0.78 17.49 -8.82
N ASP A 146 1.35 16.71 -7.90
CA ASP A 146 2.50 17.10 -7.09
C ASP A 146 3.84 17.06 -7.88
N GLY A 147 3.81 16.77 -9.19
CA GLY A 147 5.00 16.66 -10.03
C GLY A 147 5.88 15.45 -9.71
N ARG A 148 5.41 14.53 -8.86
CA ARG A 148 6.13 13.33 -8.43
C ARG A 148 6.01 12.19 -9.44
N ASN A 149 5.10 12.27 -10.42
CA ASN A 149 4.97 11.31 -11.52
C ASN A 149 4.70 12.02 -12.87
N PRO A 150 5.71 12.16 -13.76
CA PRO A 150 5.53 12.83 -15.06
C PRO A 150 4.88 11.93 -16.14
N TYR A 151 4.76 10.62 -15.93
CA TYR A 151 4.39 9.67 -17.01
C TYR A 151 2.88 9.50 -17.23
N TYR A 152 2.03 10.17 -16.44
CA TYR A 152 0.58 9.93 -16.47
C TYR A 152 -0.20 10.75 -17.51
N PHE A 153 0.45 11.69 -18.20
CA PHE A 153 -0.16 12.44 -19.31
C PHE A 153 -0.68 11.52 -20.43
N TYR A 154 -0.13 10.30 -20.56
CA TYR A 154 -0.51 9.32 -21.58
C TYR A 154 -1.67 8.37 -21.18
N LEU A 155 -2.21 8.46 -19.96
CA LEU A 155 -3.26 7.56 -19.45
C LEU A 155 -4.61 8.25 -19.20
N LEU A 156 -4.71 9.55 -19.46
CA LEU A 156 -5.99 10.27 -19.46
C LEU A 156 -6.67 10.07 -20.83
N PRO A 157 -7.97 9.74 -20.87
CA PRO A 157 -8.71 9.78 -22.13
C PRO A 157 -8.59 11.19 -22.74
N PRO A 158 -8.51 11.33 -24.08
CA PRO A 158 -8.09 12.56 -24.78
C PRO A 158 -8.96 13.81 -24.57
N ALA A 159 -9.94 13.80 -23.65
CA ALA A 159 -10.93 14.87 -23.49
C ALA A 159 -10.58 15.94 -22.44
N LYS A 160 -9.38 15.96 -21.83
CA LYS A 160 -9.00 16.99 -20.84
C LYS A 160 -7.60 17.56 -21.03
N TYR A 161 -7.23 17.90 -22.25
CA TYR A 161 -6.17 18.89 -22.47
C TYR A 161 -6.79 20.30 -22.32
N SER A 162 -6.79 20.83 -21.10
CA SER A 162 -6.89 22.28 -20.91
C SER A 162 -5.48 22.85 -21.09
N SER A 163 -5.36 23.81 -22.01
CA SER A 163 -4.11 24.38 -22.52
C SER A 163 -3.28 25.21 -21.52
N ARG A 164 -3.41 24.96 -20.20
CA ARG A 164 -2.91 25.88 -19.17
C ARG A 164 -1.68 25.45 -18.39
N LEU A 165 -1.00 24.37 -18.79
CA LEU A 165 0.25 23.94 -18.16
C LEU A 165 1.28 23.50 -19.22
N VAL A 166 1.68 24.40 -20.12
CA VAL A 166 2.95 24.28 -20.83
C VAL A 166 3.69 25.60 -20.71
N GLY A 167 4.47 25.71 -19.64
CA GLY A 167 5.31 26.85 -19.33
C GLY A 167 6.69 26.40 -18.86
N HIS A 168 7.29 25.39 -19.50
CA HIS A 168 8.71 25.10 -19.30
C HIS A 168 9.49 25.42 -20.58
N LYS A 169 10.20 26.55 -20.51
CA LYS A 169 11.23 26.97 -21.47
C LYS A 169 12.31 25.88 -21.54
N TYR A 170 12.39 25.17 -22.65
CA TYR A 170 13.59 24.43 -23.01
C TYR A 170 14.70 25.45 -23.32
N HIS A 171 15.73 25.53 -22.47
CA HIS A 171 17.00 26.10 -22.88
C HIS A 171 17.70 25.07 -23.78
N SER A 172 17.86 25.41 -25.05
CA SER A 172 18.69 24.67 -25.99
C SER A 172 20.15 24.81 -25.56
N VAL A 173 20.73 23.71 -25.07
CA VAL A 173 22.18 23.55 -24.97
C VAL A 173 22.66 23.17 -26.36
N SER A 174 23.15 24.13 -27.14
CA SER A 174 23.93 23.85 -28.33
C SER A 174 25.30 23.32 -27.93
N ARG A 175 25.67 22.14 -28.42
CA ARG A 175 27.06 21.65 -28.42
C ARG A 175 27.52 21.49 -29.87
N ALA A 176 28.79 21.87 -30.06
CA ALA A 176 29.67 21.70 -31.21
C ALA A 176 29.38 22.57 -32.44
#